data_AF-A0A1M7FHG0-F1
#
_entry.id   AF-A0A1M7FHG0-F1
#
_cell.length_a   1.000
_cell.length_b   1.000
_cell.length_c   1.000
_cell.angle_alpha   90.00
_cell.angle_beta   90.00
_cell.angle_gamma   90.00
#
_symmetry.space_group_name_H-M   'P 1'
#
loop_
_entity.id
_entity.type
_entity.pdbx_description
1 polymer ?
#
loop_
_entity_poly.entity_id
_entity_poly.type
_entity_poly.pdbx_seq_one_letter_code
_entity_poly.pdbx_strand_id
1 'polypeptide(L)'
;MNGKKSNEQFIMFIDATDKKSFFQSSINYAKDTIDIKDPVQLAGYESDFNEKVLFDKNSFKTFESVIDAKLSYSENQKLNWIILDKMKKEENVTMQLAKTNAYGRVWYAWFSKDIPIDFGPYKFNGLPGFIVSLYDEKKDFVFTLQKFKKKNKTFKLPNSKNYKNISKATFNKTRFKIQTADNGVVIFNNGKERESWIKKLEERYSSLPL
;
A
#
# COMPACT_ATOMS: atom_id res chain seq x y z
N MET A 1 13.98 -3.41 20.05
CA MET A 1 13.27 -2.16 19.69
C MET A 1 11.78 -2.40 19.90
N ASN A 2 11.17 -1.71 20.87
CA ASN A 2 9.74 -1.79 21.14
C ASN A 2 8.97 -1.26 19.92
N GLY A 3 8.21 -2.14 19.25
CA GLY A 3 7.41 -1.82 18.08
C GLY A 3 6.29 -0.85 18.46
N LYS A 4 6.53 0.45 18.24
CA LYS A 4 5.49 1.48 18.30
C LYS A 4 4.46 1.12 17.22
N LYS A 5 3.23 0.77 17.63
CA LYS A 5 2.11 0.69 16.68
C LYS A 5 1.90 2.11 16.12
N SER A 6 2.26 2.35 14.86
CA SER A 6 1.93 3.59 14.17
C SER A 6 0.50 3.48 13.64
N ASN A 7 -0.38 4.36 14.12
CA ASN A 7 -1.72 4.51 13.58
C ASN A 7 -1.67 5.57 12.49
N GLU A 8 -1.65 5.16 11.23
CA GLU A 8 -1.68 6.05 10.07
C GLU A 8 -3.07 6.05 9.41
N GLN A 9 -3.48 7.20 8.88
CA GLN A 9 -4.71 7.33 8.13
C GLN A 9 -4.44 7.33 6.62
N PHE A 10 -5.31 6.65 5.88
CA PHE A 10 -5.25 6.55 4.44
C PHE A 10 -6.53 7.11 3.81
N ILE A 11 -6.40 7.59 2.59
CA ILE A 11 -7.52 8.06 1.77
C ILE A 11 -7.56 7.21 0.50
N MET A 12 -8.75 6.69 0.21
CA MET A 12 -9.04 6.01 -1.04
C MET A 12 -10.14 6.77 -1.79
N PHE A 13 -9.82 7.21 -2.99
CA PHE A 13 -10.80 7.73 -3.93
C PHE A 13 -11.26 6.60 -4.83
N ILE A 14 -12.56 6.56 -5.13
CA ILE A 14 -13.18 5.51 -5.92
C ILE A 14 -14.06 6.18 -6.97
N ASP A 15 -13.83 5.81 -8.22
CA ASP A 15 -14.74 6.03 -9.33
C ASP A 15 -15.33 4.67 -9.73
N ALA A 16 -16.54 4.40 -9.26
CA ALA A 16 -17.22 3.14 -9.50
C ALA A 16 -17.69 2.98 -10.96
N THR A 17 -17.90 4.09 -11.67
CA THR A 17 -18.35 4.08 -13.07
C THR A 17 -17.22 3.63 -13.99
N ASP A 18 -16.04 4.23 -13.80
CA ASP A 18 -14.86 3.94 -14.60
C ASP A 18 -14.04 2.75 -14.06
N LYS A 19 -14.45 2.16 -12.95
CA LYS A 19 -13.69 1.15 -12.19
C LYS A 19 -12.26 1.59 -11.89
N LYS A 20 -12.12 2.80 -11.34
CA LYS A 20 -10.82 3.35 -10.92
C LYS A 20 -10.78 3.56 -9.43
N SER A 21 -9.59 3.43 -8.85
CA SER A 21 -9.37 3.84 -7.47
C SER A 21 -7.99 4.47 -7.28
N PHE A 22 -7.85 5.37 -6.32
CA PHE A 22 -6.58 5.97 -5.96
C PHE A 22 -6.38 5.96 -4.45
N PHE A 23 -5.37 5.25 -3.99
CA PHE A 23 -5.04 5.04 -2.58
C PHE A 23 -3.73 5.74 -2.22
N GLN A 24 -3.72 6.51 -1.13
CA GLN A 24 -2.52 7.15 -0.60
C GLN A 24 -2.66 7.47 0.90
N SER A 25 -1.55 7.74 1.56
CA SER A 25 -1.53 8.31 2.91
C SER A 25 -2.23 9.68 2.97
N SER A 26 -2.96 9.94 4.06
CA SER A 26 -3.56 11.26 4.31
C SER A 26 -2.51 12.35 4.53
N ILE A 27 -1.34 11.99 5.07
CA ILE A 27 -0.19 12.90 5.26
C ILE A 27 0.32 13.34 3.89
N ASN A 28 0.54 12.39 2.98
CA ASN A 28 1.00 12.70 1.62
C ASN A 28 -0.04 13.50 0.83
N TYR A 29 -1.33 13.21 1.01
CA TYR A 29 -2.39 14.02 0.42
C TYR A 29 -2.40 15.47 0.93
N ALA A 30 -2.20 15.67 2.24
CA ALA A 30 -2.13 17.00 2.83
C ALA A 30 -0.90 17.78 2.30
N LYS A 31 0.28 17.14 2.25
CA LYS A 31 1.50 17.73 1.67
C LYS A 31 1.31 18.18 0.22
N ASP A 32 0.66 17.36 -0.60
CA ASP A 32 0.36 17.71 -2.00
C ASP A 32 -0.65 18.86 -2.13
N THR A 33 -1.44 19.14 -1.08
CA THR A 33 -2.53 20.12 -1.08
C THR A 33 -2.11 21.46 -0.48
N ILE A 34 -1.17 21.47 0.45
CA ILE A 34 -0.72 22.68 1.14
C ILE A 34 0.53 23.21 0.42
N ASP A 35 0.50 24.49 0.05
CA ASP A 35 1.68 25.23 -0.44
C ASP A 35 2.60 25.58 0.75
N ILE A 36 3.24 24.56 1.33
CA ILE A 36 4.13 24.73 2.49
C ILE A 36 5.49 25.19 1.98
N LYS A 37 5.82 26.46 2.26
CA LYS A 37 7.08 27.09 1.84
C LYS A 37 8.28 26.76 2.73
N ASP A 38 8.06 26.11 3.88
CA ASP A 38 9.10 25.83 4.89
C ASP A 38 9.40 24.31 5.00
N PRO A 39 10.59 23.86 4.54
CA PRO A 39 11.03 22.47 4.62
C PRO A 39 11.12 21.91 6.05
N VAL A 40 11.40 22.77 7.05
CA VAL A 40 11.57 22.34 8.46
C VAL A 40 10.23 21.91 9.07
N GLN A 41 9.13 22.55 8.66
CA GLN A 41 7.78 22.16 9.08
C GLN A 41 7.32 20.82 8.48
N LEU A 42 7.90 20.41 7.35
CA LEU A 42 7.58 19.14 6.67
C LEU A 42 8.25 17.92 7.31
N ALA A 43 9.39 18.11 7.98
CA ALA A 43 10.20 17.03 8.57
C ALA A 43 9.47 16.27 9.70
N GLY A 44 8.48 16.88 10.35
CA GLY A 44 7.66 16.25 11.38
C GLY A 44 6.51 15.37 10.87
N TYR A 45 6.22 15.41 9.56
CA TYR A 45 5.08 14.74 8.95
C TYR A 45 5.54 13.68 7.96
N GLU A 46 6.07 12.56 8.43
CA GLU A 46 6.46 11.46 7.54
C GLU A 46 5.44 10.33 7.55
N SER A 47 5.22 9.77 6.36
CA SER A 47 4.44 8.55 6.18
C SER A 47 5.43 7.40 6.03
N ASP A 48 5.21 6.31 6.76
CA ASP A 48 5.90 5.04 6.51
C ASP A 48 5.42 4.40 5.18
N PHE A 49 4.38 4.97 4.57
CA PHE A 49 3.71 4.52 3.36
C PHE A 49 3.70 5.61 2.27
N ASN A 50 4.84 5.76 1.59
CA ASN A 50 4.99 6.76 0.52
C ASN A 50 4.47 6.33 -0.86
N GLU A 51 3.99 5.10 -0.99
CA GLU A 51 3.39 4.60 -2.22
C GLU A 51 2.03 5.28 -2.47
N LYS A 52 1.84 5.82 -3.68
CA LYS A 52 0.55 6.26 -4.21
C LYS A 52 0.11 5.23 -5.24
N VAL A 53 -1.06 4.62 -5.05
CA VAL A 53 -1.52 3.48 -5.85
C VAL A 53 -2.76 3.84 -6.64
N LEU A 54 -2.65 3.84 -7.96
CA LEU A 54 -3.75 3.96 -8.89
C LEU A 54 -4.16 2.58 -9.39
N PHE A 55 -5.45 2.26 -9.36
CA PHE A 55 -6.03 1.15 -10.08
C PHE A 55 -6.81 1.69 -11.29
N ASP A 56 -6.52 1.17 -12.48
CA ASP A 56 -7.21 1.48 -13.72
C ASP A 56 -7.19 0.25 -14.64
N LYS A 57 -8.36 -0.12 -15.19
CA LYS A 57 -8.53 -1.23 -16.17
C LYS A 57 -7.78 -2.51 -15.78
N ASN A 58 -8.03 -3.04 -14.58
CA ASN A 58 -7.43 -4.27 -14.04
C ASN A 58 -5.90 -4.22 -13.79
N SER A 59 -5.32 -3.03 -13.82
CA SER A 59 -3.90 -2.82 -13.54
C SER A 59 -3.71 -1.83 -12.41
N PHE A 60 -2.73 -2.10 -11.55
CA PHE A 60 -2.23 -1.16 -10.58
C PHE A 60 -1.03 -0.43 -11.16
N LYS A 61 -0.97 0.89 -10.95
CA LYS A 61 0.21 1.71 -11.14
C LYS A 61 0.59 2.34 -9.81
N THR A 62 1.80 2.04 -9.35
CA THR A 62 2.35 2.54 -8.09
C THR A 62 3.34 3.65 -8.40
N PHE A 63 3.27 4.75 -7.65
CA PHE A 63 4.17 5.88 -7.72
C PHE A 63 4.82 6.11 -6.35
N GLU A 64 6.10 6.41 -6.32
CA GLU A 64 6.80 6.81 -5.09
C GLU A 64 7.91 7.80 -5.44
N SER A 65 8.10 8.81 -4.59
CA SER A 65 9.31 9.63 -4.61
C SER A 65 10.21 9.12 -3.50
N VAL A 66 11.36 8.54 -3.86
CA VAL A 66 12.36 8.04 -2.93
C VAL A 66 13.52 9.03 -2.96
N ILE A 67 13.54 9.96 -2.00
CA ILE A 67 14.46 11.10 -1.97
C ILE A 67 14.28 11.88 -3.29
N ASP A 68 15.28 11.94 -4.16
CA ASP A 68 15.20 12.68 -5.43
C ASP A 68 14.67 11.82 -6.59
N ALA A 69 14.54 10.50 -6.40
CA ALA A 69 14.11 9.58 -7.44
C ALA A 69 12.59 9.43 -7.48
N LYS A 70 11.96 9.92 -8.56
CA LYS A 70 10.54 9.69 -8.86
C LYS A 70 10.38 8.41 -9.68
N LEU A 71 9.90 7.35 -9.02
CA LEU A 71 9.81 6.01 -9.60
C LEU A 71 8.36 5.55 -9.70
N SER A 72 8.05 4.79 -10.74
CA SER A 72 6.77 4.09 -10.85
C SER A 72 6.93 2.70 -11.41
N TYR A 73 5.96 1.85 -11.14
CA TYR A 73 5.82 0.54 -11.78
C TYR A 73 4.35 0.19 -11.95
N SER A 74 4.08 -0.72 -12.88
CA SER A 74 2.75 -1.29 -13.07
C SER A 74 2.74 -2.79 -12.76
N GLU A 75 1.61 -3.28 -12.26
CA GLU A 75 1.34 -4.70 -12.07
C GLU A 75 -0.13 -5.00 -12.31
N ASN A 76 -0.48 -6.21 -12.75
CA ASN A 76 -1.87 -6.60 -12.94
C ASN A 76 -2.51 -6.99 -11.61
N GLN A 77 -3.82 -6.81 -11.48
CA GLN A 77 -4.58 -7.36 -10.36
C GLN A 77 -4.63 -8.88 -10.46
N LYS A 78 -3.94 -9.57 -9.54
CA LYS A 78 -3.80 -11.04 -9.53
C LYS A 78 -4.08 -11.65 -8.15
N LEU A 79 -5.08 -11.13 -7.43
CA LEU A 79 -5.43 -11.70 -6.13
C LEU A 79 -6.42 -12.85 -6.30
N ASN A 80 -6.01 -14.03 -5.85
CA ASN A 80 -6.84 -15.22 -5.79
C ASN A 80 -7.47 -15.30 -4.39
N TRP A 81 -8.71 -14.84 -4.27
CA TRP A 81 -9.45 -14.87 -3.02
C TRP A 81 -10.14 -16.22 -2.79
N ILE A 82 -9.99 -16.74 -1.58
CA ILE A 82 -10.76 -17.88 -1.07
C ILE A 82 -11.82 -17.30 -0.14
N ILE A 83 -13.07 -17.33 -0.57
CA ILE A 83 -14.20 -16.90 0.26
C ILE A 83 -14.47 -17.99 1.31
N LEU A 84 -14.63 -17.59 2.56
CA LEU A 84 -14.87 -18.47 3.69
C LEU A 84 -16.32 -18.33 4.18
N ASP A 85 -16.84 -19.37 4.84
CA ASP A 85 -18.23 -19.40 5.32
C ASP A 85 -18.47 -18.53 6.58
N LYS A 86 -17.40 -17.93 7.11
CA LYS A 86 -17.49 -17.11 8.31
C LYS A 86 -18.16 -15.77 7.97
N MET A 87 -19.30 -15.53 8.60
CA MET A 87 -20.05 -14.29 8.51
C MET A 87 -19.92 -13.46 9.79
N LYS A 88 -20.03 -12.14 9.67
CA LYS A 88 -20.07 -11.20 10.78
C LYS A 88 -21.09 -10.11 10.46
N LYS A 89 -21.87 -9.68 11.44
CA LYS A 89 -22.76 -8.52 11.32
C LYS A 89 -22.34 -7.47 12.33
N GLU A 90 -22.10 -6.26 11.87
CA GLU A 90 -21.85 -5.09 12.72
C GLU A 90 -22.82 -3.99 12.32
N GLU A 91 -23.55 -3.46 13.31
CA GLU A 91 -24.68 -2.56 13.09
C GLU A 91 -25.64 -3.13 12.03
N ASN A 92 -25.61 -2.58 10.82
CA ASN A 92 -26.45 -2.96 9.68
C ASN A 92 -25.67 -3.46 8.47
N VAL A 93 -24.37 -3.77 8.62
CA VAL A 93 -23.54 -4.25 7.52
C VAL A 93 -23.24 -5.73 7.73
N THR A 94 -23.60 -6.55 6.75
CA THR A 94 -23.26 -7.97 6.73
C THR A 94 -21.93 -8.15 6.01
N MET A 95 -21.00 -8.84 6.66
CA MET A 95 -19.65 -9.09 6.16
C MET A 95 -19.37 -10.59 6.07
N GLN A 96 -18.63 -10.96 5.04
CA GLN A 96 -18.10 -12.30 4.84
C GLN A 96 -16.57 -12.26 4.90
N LEU A 97 -15.96 -13.30 5.45
CA LEU A 97 -14.52 -13.42 5.50
C LEU A 97 -13.98 -14.01 4.18
N ALA A 98 -12.87 -13.49 3.69
CA ALA A 98 -12.07 -14.10 2.64
C ALA A 98 -10.60 -14.15 3.04
N LYS A 99 -9.85 -15.04 2.40
CA LYS A 99 -8.41 -15.24 2.60
C LYS A 99 -7.69 -15.18 1.27
N THR A 100 -6.47 -14.63 1.25
CA THR A 100 -5.58 -14.73 0.08
C THR A 100 -4.11 -14.77 0.53
N ASN A 101 -3.25 -15.29 -0.35
CA ASN A 101 -1.80 -15.24 -0.19
C ASN A 101 -1.26 -14.18 -1.15
N ALA A 102 -0.74 -13.09 -0.62
CA ALA A 102 -0.30 -11.96 -1.41
C ALA A 102 0.84 -11.20 -0.73
N TYR A 103 1.76 -10.67 -1.54
CA TYR A 103 2.85 -9.81 -1.07
C TYR A 103 3.67 -10.44 0.07
N GLY A 104 3.89 -11.76 0.00
CA GLY A 104 4.64 -12.54 0.99
C GLY A 104 3.92 -12.81 2.31
N ARG A 105 2.60 -12.56 2.39
CA ARG A 105 1.80 -12.75 3.61
C ARG A 105 0.47 -13.43 3.32
N VAL A 106 -0.08 -14.04 4.37
CA VAL A 106 -1.45 -14.50 4.41
C VAL A 106 -2.32 -13.33 4.88
N TRP A 107 -3.33 -12.97 4.08
CA TRP A 107 -4.24 -11.88 4.38
C TRP A 107 -5.66 -12.40 4.58
N TYR A 108 -6.36 -11.74 5.49
CA TYR A 108 -7.77 -11.96 5.80
C TYR A 108 -8.54 -10.66 5.57
N ALA A 109 -9.62 -10.73 4.81
CA ALA A 109 -10.45 -9.59 4.45
C ALA A 109 -11.89 -9.84 4.87
N TRP A 110 -12.47 -8.94 5.65
CA TRP A 110 -13.91 -8.83 5.85
C TRP A 110 -14.47 -7.91 4.78
N PHE A 111 -15.29 -8.46 3.88
CA PHE A 111 -15.92 -7.70 2.80
C PHE A 111 -17.44 -7.74 2.91
N SER A 112 -18.13 -6.71 2.43
CA SER A 112 -19.59 -6.62 2.45
C SER A 112 -20.17 -6.54 1.05
N LYS A 113 -21.11 -7.42 0.75
CA LYS A 113 -21.88 -7.42 -0.52
C LYS A 113 -22.93 -6.30 -0.55
N ASP A 114 -23.27 -5.74 0.60
CA ASP A 114 -24.20 -4.61 0.74
C ASP A 114 -23.64 -3.33 0.08
N ILE A 115 -22.31 -3.27 -0.09
CA ILE A 115 -21.59 -2.24 -0.84
C ILE A 115 -20.95 -2.92 -2.06
N PRO A 116 -21.63 -2.97 -3.22
CA PRO A 116 -21.20 -3.74 -4.40
C PRO A 116 -20.09 -3.04 -5.18
N ILE A 117 -19.02 -2.67 -4.49
CA ILE A 117 -17.80 -2.06 -5.04
C ILE A 117 -16.67 -3.04 -4.74
N ASP A 118 -16.05 -3.60 -5.76
CA ASP A 118 -15.02 -4.65 -5.68
C ASP A 118 -13.62 -4.12 -5.34
N PHE A 119 -13.57 -3.10 -4.48
CA PHE A 119 -12.36 -2.40 -4.08
C PHE A 119 -12.05 -2.55 -2.60
N GLY A 120 -10.78 -2.35 -2.28
CA GLY A 120 -10.27 -2.33 -0.92
C GLY A 120 -8.99 -1.52 -0.79
N PRO A 121 -8.47 -1.38 0.44
CA PRO A 121 -7.28 -0.59 0.70
C PRO A 121 -6.07 -1.12 -0.09
N TYR A 122 -5.15 -0.22 -0.43
CA TYR A 122 -3.93 -0.53 -1.17
C TYR A 122 -4.19 -1.18 -2.54
N LYS A 123 -3.87 -2.47 -2.66
CA LYS A 123 -3.98 -3.28 -3.90
C LYS A 123 -4.91 -4.47 -3.72
N PHE A 124 -5.71 -4.46 -2.65
CA PHE A 124 -6.64 -5.53 -2.31
C PHE A 124 -8.00 -5.28 -2.95
N ASN A 125 -8.13 -5.72 -4.21
CA ASN A 125 -9.37 -5.64 -4.98
C ASN A 125 -9.86 -7.04 -5.39
N GLY A 126 -11.08 -7.14 -5.92
CA GLY A 126 -11.59 -8.34 -6.60
C GLY A 126 -12.44 -9.28 -5.74
N LEU A 127 -12.84 -8.85 -4.54
CA LEU A 127 -13.93 -9.50 -3.81
C LEU A 127 -15.27 -8.98 -4.32
N PRO A 128 -16.35 -9.78 -4.27
CA PRO A 128 -17.68 -9.36 -4.73
C PRO A 128 -18.36 -8.43 -3.72
N GLY A 129 -17.70 -7.32 -3.35
CA GLY A 129 -18.12 -6.37 -2.34
C GLY A 129 -16.93 -5.61 -1.74
N PHE A 130 -17.23 -4.54 -1.02
CA PHE A 130 -16.21 -3.64 -0.50
C PHE A 130 -15.47 -4.23 0.71
N ILE A 131 -14.15 -4.12 0.75
CA ILE A 131 -13.34 -4.58 1.87
C ILE A 131 -13.42 -3.57 3.02
N VAL A 132 -14.12 -3.94 4.09
CA VAL A 132 -14.32 -3.11 5.29
C VAL A 132 -13.15 -3.24 6.26
N SER A 133 -12.57 -4.44 6.37
CA SER A 133 -11.38 -4.68 7.17
C SER A 133 -10.46 -5.66 6.47
N LEU A 134 -9.16 -5.42 6.57
CA LEU A 134 -8.11 -6.25 6.02
C LEU A 134 -6.98 -6.36 7.03
N TYR A 135 -6.49 -7.56 7.29
CA TYR A 135 -5.36 -7.76 8.19
C TYR A 135 -4.52 -8.94 7.73
N ASP A 136 -3.23 -8.89 8.00
CA ASP A 136 -2.39 -10.06 7.81
C ASP A 136 -2.53 -11.03 8.99
N GLU A 137 -2.15 -12.29 8.80
CA GLU A 137 -2.32 -13.35 9.80
C GLU A 137 -1.71 -13.03 11.18
N LYS A 138 -0.59 -12.29 11.19
CA LYS A 138 0.10 -11.87 12.41
C LYS A 138 -0.47 -10.57 13.02
N LYS A 139 -1.37 -9.89 12.30
CA LYS A 139 -1.87 -8.55 12.63
C LYS A 139 -0.75 -7.53 12.80
N ASP A 140 0.35 -7.70 12.05
CA ASP A 140 1.39 -6.69 11.88
C ASP A 140 0.81 -5.50 11.11
N PHE A 141 -0.11 -5.78 10.16
CA PHE A 141 -0.83 -4.78 9.39
C PHE A 141 -2.33 -4.99 9.54
N VAL A 142 -3.04 -3.93 9.94
CA VAL A 142 -4.50 -3.92 10.08
C VAL A 142 -5.03 -2.65 9.44
N PHE A 143 -5.86 -2.81 8.42
CA PHE A 143 -6.64 -1.76 7.79
C PHE A 143 -8.09 -1.91 8.22
N THR A 144 -8.68 -0.80 8.65
CA THR A 144 -10.09 -0.73 9.05
C THR A 144 -10.71 0.49 8.40
N LEU A 145 -11.82 0.29 7.69
CA LEU A 145 -12.62 1.38 7.15
C LEU A 145 -13.17 2.22 8.31
N GLN A 146 -12.71 3.46 8.40
CA GLN A 146 -13.21 4.41 9.40
C GLN A 146 -14.44 5.18 8.91
N LYS A 147 -14.51 5.45 7.60
CA LYS A 147 -15.53 6.34 7.04
C LYS A 147 -15.70 6.11 5.54
N PHE A 148 -16.95 6.06 5.10
CA PHE A 148 -17.32 5.99 3.69
C PHE A 148 -18.25 7.15 3.34
N LYS A 149 -17.92 7.94 2.31
CA LYS A 149 -18.71 9.10 1.90
C LYS A 149 -18.71 9.27 0.39
N LYS A 150 -19.89 9.39 -0.22
CA LYS A 150 -20.05 9.81 -1.61
C LYS A 150 -19.73 11.30 -1.74
N LYS A 151 -18.96 11.68 -2.75
CA LYS A 151 -18.64 13.07 -3.09
C LYS A 151 -18.60 13.24 -4.61
N ASN A 152 -19.06 14.39 -5.09
CA ASN A 152 -18.93 14.79 -6.49
C ASN A 152 -17.65 15.62 -6.67
N LYS A 153 -16.49 14.96 -6.60
CA LYS A 153 -15.17 15.60 -6.80
C LYS A 153 -14.26 14.69 -7.60
N THR A 154 -13.52 15.27 -8.53
CA THR A 154 -12.38 14.63 -9.18
C THR A 154 -11.15 14.73 -8.27
N PHE A 155 -10.34 13.69 -8.23
CA PHE A 155 -9.08 13.68 -7.50
C PHE A 155 -7.91 13.95 -8.44
N LYS A 156 -6.90 14.67 -7.95
CA LYS A 156 -5.67 14.92 -8.71
C LYS A 156 -4.81 13.67 -8.70
N LEU A 157 -4.47 13.18 -9.88
CA LEU A 157 -3.55 12.06 -10.06
C LEU A 157 -2.12 12.55 -10.23
N PRO A 158 -1.11 11.76 -9.80
CA PRO A 158 0.28 12.03 -10.14
C PRO A 158 0.46 12.13 -11.66
N ASN A 159 1.17 13.16 -12.14
CA ASN A 159 1.52 13.24 -13.55
C ASN A 159 2.52 12.13 -13.88
N SER A 160 2.05 11.11 -14.58
CA SER A 160 2.81 9.91 -14.92
C SER A 160 4.12 10.21 -15.68
N LYS A 161 4.22 11.32 -16.41
CA LYS A 161 5.43 11.70 -17.15
C LYS A 161 6.59 12.08 -16.22
N ASN A 162 6.29 12.47 -14.99
CA ASN A 162 7.29 12.88 -14.00
C ASN A 162 7.95 11.69 -13.28
N TYR A 163 7.51 10.46 -13.57
CA TYR A 163 8.00 9.25 -12.91
C TYR A 163 8.65 8.33 -13.92
N LYS A 164 9.85 7.84 -13.58
CA LYS A 164 10.52 6.81 -14.37
C LYS A 164 9.79 5.48 -14.16
N ASN A 165 9.16 4.97 -15.21
CA ASN A 165 8.51 3.66 -15.17
C ASN A 165 9.54 2.54 -15.30
N ILE A 166 9.59 1.64 -14.32
CA ILE A 166 10.54 0.52 -14.24
C ILE A 166 9.81 -0.74 -13.79
N SER A 167 10.44 -1.90 -13.94
CA SER A 167 9.88 -3.15 -13.41
C SER A 167 9.79 -3.11 -11.88
N LYS A 168 8.83 -3.83 -11.30
CA LYS A 168 8.65 -3.94 -9.85
C LYS A 168 9.92 -4.42 -9.12
N ALA A 169 10.64 -5.38 -9.71
CA ALA A 169 11.90 -5.86 -9.16
C ALA A 169 12.98 -4.76 -9.13
N THR A 170 13.14 -4.02 -10.24
CA THR A 170 14.08 -2.89 -10.30
C THR A 170 13.67 -1.77 -9.36
N PHE A 171 12.37 -1.50 -9.24
CA PHE A 171 11.81 -0.54 -8.28
C PHE A 171 12.22 -0.88 -6.86
N ASN A 172 11.94 -2.11 -6.39
CA ASN A 172 12.28 -2.54 -5.03
C ASN A 172 13.79 -2.46 -4.78
N LYS A 173 14.61 -2.90 -5.73
CA LYS A 173 16.08 -2.82 -5.64
C LYS A 173 16.57 -1.37 -5.56
N THR A 174 15.99 -0.48 -6.35
CA THR A 174 16.40 0.93 -6.41
C THR A 174 15.98 1.66 -5.14
N ARG A 175 14.72 1.48 -4.71
CA ARG A 175 14.18 2.01 -3.45
C ARG A 175 15.05 1.61 -2.26
N PHE A 176 15.36 0.32 -2.15
CA PHE A 176 16.20 -0.20 -1.09
C PHE A 176 17.60 0.41 -1.11
N LYS A 177 18.24 0.48 -2.29
CA LYS A 177 19.57 1.10 -2.44
C LYS A 177 19.58 2.56 -2.00
N ILE A 178 18.61 3.37 -2.45
CA ILE A 178 18.53 4.79 -2.10
C ILE A 178 18.35 4.95 -0.58
N GLN A 179 17.38 4.24 0.00
CA GLN A 179 17.09 4.32 1.44
C GLN A 179 18.24 3.83 2.34
N THR A 180 19.11 2.96 1.84
CA THR A 180 20.28 2.46 2.59
C THR A 180 21.58 3.20 2.29
N ALA A 181 21.70 3.80 1.10
CA ALA A 181 22.87 4.59 0.69
C ALA A 181 22.80 6.02 1.22
N ASP A 182 21.63 6.66 1.18
CA ASP A 182 21.45 8.05 1.65
C ASP A 182 21.36 8.14 3.19
N ASN A 183 21.05 7.03 3.87
CA ASN A 183 21.24 6.87 5.32
C ASN A 183 22.64 6.36 5.69
N GLY A 184 23.64 6.49 4.80
CA GLY A 184 24.96 5.86 4.91
C GLY A 184 25.60 6.02 6.29
N VAL A 185 25.50 5.02 7.16
CA VAL A 185 26.33 3.81 7.17
C VAL A 185 25.59 2.71 7.94
N VAL A 186 25.35 1.54 7.32
CA VAL A 186 25.12 0.32 8.12
C VAL A 186 26.50 -0.18 8.55
N ILE A 187 26.91 0.19 9.76
CA ILE A 187 28.16 -0.31 10.34
C ILE A 187 27.86 -1.73 10.82
N PHE A 188 28.50 -2.70 10.18
CA PHE A 188 28.53 -4.06 10.67
C PHE A 188 29.75 -4.22 11.56
N ASN A 189 29.59 -4.83 12.73
CA ASN A 189 30.72 -5.04 13.64
C ASN A 189 31.73 -6.05 13.07
N ASN A 190 31.28 -6.92 12.16
CA ASN A 190 32.12 -7.89 11.46
C ASN A 190 31.48 -8.38 10.15
N GLY A 191 32.28 -9.08 9.33
CA GLY A 191 31.84 -9.63 8.04
C GLY A 191 30.68 -10.61 8.11
N LYS A 192 30.57 -11.41 9.19
CA LYS A 192 29.48 -12.39 9.34
C LYS A 192 28.12 -11.71 9.53
N GLU A 193 28.09 -10.58 10.23
CA GLU A 193 26.88 -9.78 10.44
C GLU A 193 26.39 -9.19 9.11
N ARG A 194 27.31 -8.68 8.29
CA ARG A 194 27.03 -8.22 6.94
C ARG A 194 26.48 -9.34 6.06
N GLU A 195 27.14 -10.50 6.04
CA GLU A 195 26.71 -11.67 5.25
C GLU A 195 25.33 -12.18 5.68
N SER A 196 25.06 -12.27 6.98
CA SER A 196 23.75 -12.66 7.51
C SER A 196 22.64 -11.68 7.11
N TRP A 197 22.95 -10.37 7.15
CA TRP A 197 22.01 -9.33 6.74
C TRP A 197 21.72 -9.37 5.24
N ILE A 198 22.75 -9.54 4.39
CA ILE A 198 22.60 -9.72 2.95
C ILE A 198 21.77 -10.97 2.64
N LYS A 199 22.06 -12.09 3.29
CA LYS A 199 21.34 -13.35 3.08
C LYS A 199 19.86 -13.25 3.47
N LYS A 200 19.53 -12.58 4.60
CA LYS A 200 18.14 -12.32 5.00
C LYS A 200 17.39 -11.43 4.00
N LEU A 201 18.08 -10.50 3.36
CA LEU A 201 17.49 -9.68 2.29
C LEU A 201 17.24 -10.52 1.06
N GLU A 202 18.23 -11.29 0.61
CA GLU A 202 18.10 -12.18 -0.54
C GLU A 202 16.96 -13.19 -0.33
N GLU A 203 16.86 -13.82 0.84
CA GLU A 203 15.76 -14.73 1.17
C GLU A 203 14.39 -14.03 1.11
N ARG A 204 14.27 -12.83 1.68
CA ARG A 204 13.03 -12.04 1.69
C ARG A 204 12.56 -11.63 0.28
N TYR A 205 13.49 -11.37 -0.64
CA TYR A 205 13.18 -10.90 -1.98
C TYR A 205 13.19 -12.00 -3.05
N SER A 206 13.85 -13.14 -2.80
CA SER A 206 13.86 -14.32 -3.66
C SER A 206 12.68 -15.26 -3.41
N SER A 207 12.00 -15.17 -2.27
CA SER A 207 10.80 -15.97 -1.97
C SER A 207 9.49 -15.39 -2.52
N LEU A 208 9.56 -14.35 -3.35
CA LEU A 208 8.39 -13.78 -4.02
C LEU A 208 8.16 -14.54 -5.35
N PRO A 209 7.02 -15.20 -5.56
CA PRO A 209 6.74 -15.84 -6.85
C PRO A 209 6.64 -14.76 -7.94
N LEU A 210 7.29 -15.03 -9.08
CA LEU A 210 7.36 -14.19 -10.28
C LEU A 210 5.97 -13.82 -10.83
#